data_AF-A0AAD2ZSD1-F1
#
_entry.id   AF-A0AAD2ZSD1-F1
#
_cell.length_a   1.000
_cell.length_b   1.000
_cell.length_c   1.000
_cell.angle_alpha   90.00
_cell.angle_beta   90.00
_cell.angle_gamma   90.00
#
_symmetry.space_group_name_H-M   'P 1'
#
loop_
_entity.id
_entity.type
_entity.pdbx_description
1 polymer ?
#
loop_
_entity_poly.entity_id
_entity_poly.type
_entity_poly.pdbx_seq_one_letter_code
_entity_poly.pdbx_strand_id
1 'polypeptide(L)'
;MKNCASESAPEGSVGDRLREERVRLNLSQEDLAQAGGVNRNTQGSYERGVRNPDSAYLLGIAPLGVDVGFVLFGRRSVDTGLSSDEAQIIERYRCIPEQDQQALRRFLKAMFNDASK
;
A
#
# COMPACT_ATOMS: atom_id res chain seq x y z
N MET A 1 -12.38 9.50 27.28
CA MET A 1 -11.73 10.51 26.42
C MET A 1 -10.32 10.06 26.07
N LYS A 2 -10.11 9.56 24.84
CA LYS A 2 -9.07 10.00 23.92
C LYS A 2 -9.30 9.28 22.59
N ASN A 3 -9.66 10.11 21.63
CA ASN A 3 -10.02 9.82 20.26
C ASN A 3 -8.72 9.44 19.53
N CYS A 4 -8.50 8.14 19.27
CA CYS A 4 -7.38 7.70 18.45
C CYS A 4 -7.83 7.74 16.99
N ALA A 5 -7.44 8.82 16.31
CA ALA A 5 -7.26 8.93 14.87
C ALA A 5 -8.21 8.09 14.00
N SER A 6 -9.35 8.69 13.66
CA SER A 6 -10.09 8.34 12.46
C SER A 6 -9.30 8.77 11.22
N GLU A 7 -8.24 8.06 10.88
CA GLU A 7 -7.83 7.97 9.47
C GLU A 7 -8.78 6.95 8.85
N SER A 8 -9.89 7.45 8.30
CA SER A 8 -10.83 6.65 7.54
C SER A 8 -10.04 5.88 6.47
N ALA A 9 -10.08 4.55 6.52
CA ALA A 9 -9.61 3.73 5.41
C ALA A 9 -10.19 4.31 4.10
N PRO A 10 -9.41 4.38 3.01
CA PRO A 10 -9.91 4.96 1.76
C PRO A 10 -11.18 4.22 1.37
N GLU A 11 -12.26 5.00 1.27
CA GLU A 11 -13.60 4.52 0.94
C GLU A 11 -13.58 4.01 -0.50
N GLY A 12 -13.71 2.68 -0.65
CA GLY A 12 -13.73 2.02 -1.94
C GLY A 12 -13.82 0.50 -1.79
N SER A 13 -14.39 -0.17 -2.79
CA SER A 13 -14.37 -1.63 -2.87
C SER A 13 -12.97 -2.15 -3.23
N VAL A 14 -12.78 -3.48 -3.14
CA VAL A 14 -11.57 -4.13 -3.67
C VAL A 14 -11.37 -3.81 -5.16
N GLY A 15 -12.47 -3.72 -5.92
CA GLY A 15 -12.45 -3.37 -7.34
C GLY A 15 -11.93 -1.97 -7.60
N ASP A 16 -12.37 -0.99 -6.80
CA ASP A 16 -11.93 0.41 -6.92
C ASP A 16 -10.43 0.53 -6.66
N ARG A 17 -9.93 -0.13 -5.62
CA ARG A 17 -8.50 -0.12 -5.29
C ARG A 17 -7.64 -0.89 -6.29
N LEU A 18 -8.16 -1.98 -6.85
CA LEU A 18 -7.50 -2.69 -7.94
C LEU A 18 -7.36 -1.80 -9.18
N ARG A 19 -8.41 -1.04 -9.51
CA ARG A 19 -8.36 -0.05 -10.59
C ARG A 19 -7.38 1.07 -10.30
N GLU A 20 -7.36 1.56 -9.06
CA GLU A 20 -6.42 2.60 -8.63
C GLU A 20 -4.96 2.16 -8.84
N GLU A 21 -4.60 0.97 -8.37
CA GLU A 21 -3.24 0.45 -8.54
C GLU A 21 -2.87 0.24 -10.00
N ARG A 22 -3.81 -0.26 -10.81
CA ARG A 22 -3.61 -0.39 -12.25
C ARG A 22 -3.28 0.96 -12.91
N VAL A 23 -4.07 1.99 -12.58
CA VAL A 23 -3.88 3.35 -13.12
C VAL A 23 -2.58 3.97 -12.61
N ARG A 24 -2.23 3.78 -11.33
CA ARG A 24 -0.96 4.24 -10.74
C ARG A 24 0.25 3.70 -11.50
N LEU A 25 0.17 2.45 -11.96
CA LEU A 25 1.22 1.76 -12.71
C LEU A 25 1.16 2.03 -14.22
N ASN A 26 0.22 2.84 -14.70
CA ASN A 26 -0.02 3.11 -16.13
C ASN A 26 -0.29 1.84 -16.97
N LEU A 27 -0.94 0.83 -16.37
CA LEU A 27 -1.28 -0.42 -17.04
C LEU A 27 -2.67 -0.37 -17.69
N SER A 28 -2.83 -1.00 -18.85
CA SER A 28 -4.15 -1.23 -19.43
C SER A 28 -4.87 -2.39 -18.70
N GLN A 29 -6.19 -2.49 -18.88
CA GLN A 29 -6.93 -3.63 -18.36
C GLN A 29 -6.50 -4.96 -18.99
N GLU A 30 -5.98 -4.93 -20.22
CA GLU A 30 -5.46 -6.13 -20.89
C GLU A 30 -4.15 -6.59 -20.23
N ASP A 31 -3.21 -5.67 -19.99
CA ASP A 31 -1.91 -5.98 -19.39
C ASP A 31 -2.07 -6.64 -18.01
N LEU A 32 -2.95 -6.06 -17.18
CA LEU A 32 -3.19 -6.58 -15.84
C LEU A 32 -3.95 -7.90 -15.86
N ALA A 33 -4.91 -8.06 -16.79
CA ALA A 33 -5.63 -9.32 -16.98
C ALA A 33 -4.67 -10.45 -17.37
N GLN A 34 -3.78 -10.18 -18.32
CA GLN A 34 -2.79 -11.14 -18.80
C GLN A 34 -1.86 -11.61 -17.68
N ALA A 35 -1.34 -10.68 -16.87
CA ALA A 35 -0.49 -11.04 -15.72
C ALA A 35 -1.24 -11.84 -14.65
N GLY A 36 -2.51 -11.54 -14.45
CA GLY A 36 -3.40 -12.29 -13.55
C GLY A 36 -3.94 -13.60 -14.12
N GLY A 37 -3.58 -13.97 -15.37
CA GLY A 37 -4.04 -15.21 -16.01
C GLY A 37 -5.54 -15.21 -16.36
N VAL A 38 -6.15 -14.04 -16.52
CA VAL A 38 -7.58 -13.88 -16.87
C VAL A 38 -7.75 -13.07 -18.16
N ASN A 39 -8.98 -13.03 -18.69
CA ASN A 39 -9.29 -12.16 -19.82
C ASN A 39 -9.66 -10.73 -19.36
N ARG A 40 -9.56 -9.76 -20.28
CA ARG A 40 -9.91 -8.35 -20.02
C ARG A 40 -11.32 -8.13 -19.48
N ASN A 41 -12.31 -8.91 -19.90
CA ASN A 41 -13.69 -8.82 -19.38
C ASN A 41 -13.77 -9.21 -17.90
N THR A 42 -12.98 -10.19 -17.48
CA THR A 42 -12.86 -10.60 -16.08
C THR A 42 -12.20 -9.50 -15.27
N GLN A 43 -11.14 -8.87 -15.80
CA GLN A 43 -10.53 -7.69 -15.17
C GLN A 43 -11.53 -6.55 -14.98
N GLY A 44 -12.27 -6.19 -16.03
CA GLY A 44 -13.32 -5.19 -15.95
C GLY A 44 -14.47 -5.57 -15.01
N SER A 45 -14.68 -6.86 -14.72
CA SER A 45 -15.66 -7.32 -13.72
C SER A 45 -15.14 -7.20 -12.30
N TYR A 46 -13.84 -7.40 -12.08
CA TYR A 46 -13.18 -7.14 -10.80
C TYR A 46 -13.21 -5.64 -10.47
N GLU A 47 -12.83 -4.77 -11.41
CA GLU A 47 -12.80 -3.32 -11.19
C GLU A 47 -14.16 -2.68 -10.94
N ARG A 48 -15.25 -3.34 -11.35
CA ARG A 48 -16.63 -2.88 -11.08
C ARG A 48 -17.24 -3.54 -9.83
N GLY A 49 -16.49 -4.41 -9.15
CA GLY A 49 -16.98 -5.14 -7.98
C GLY A 49 -18.04 -6.22 -8.28
N VAL A 50 -18.21 -6.63 -9.54
CA VAL A 50 -19.17 -7.69 -9.93
C VAL A 50 -18.64 -9.07 -9.55
N ARG A 51 -17.33 -9.25 -9.61
CA ARG A 51 -16.63 -10.46 -9.18
C ARG A 51 -15.47 -10.06 -8.29
N ASN A 52 -15.03 -10.97 -7.43
CA ASN A 52 -13.83 -10.78 -6.63
C ASN A 52 -12.65 -11.51 -7.29
N PRO A 53 -11.46 -10.90 -7.32
CA PRO A 53 -10.24 -11.60 -7.71
C PRO A 53 -9.91 -12.68 -6.68
N ASP A 54 -9.36 -13.81 -7.15
CA ASP A 54 -8.85 -14.85 -6.28
C ASP A 54 -7.36 -14.62 -5.92
N SER A 55 -6.84 -15.47 -5.03
CA SER A 55 -5.44 -15.35 -4.60
C SER A 55 -4.44 -15.64 -5.72
N ALA A 56 -4.76 -16.50 -6.68
CA ALA A 56 -3.85 -16.82 -7.79
C ALA A 56 -3.69 -15.61 -8.72
N TYR A 57 -4.80 -14.92 -9.03
CA TYR A 57 -4.82 -13.66 -9.76
C TYR A 57 -3.99 -12.59 -9.03
N LEU A 58 -4.21 -12.41 -7.72
CA LEU A 58 -3.49 -11.41 -6.92
C LEU A 58 -1.98 -11.67 -6.87
N LEU A 59 -1.57 -12.94 -6.73
CA LEU A 59 -0.17 -13.34 -6.79
C LEU A 59 0.44 -13.11 -8.18
N GLY A 60 -0.34 -13.31 -9.26
CA GLY A 60 0.11 -13.09 -10.63
C GLY A 60 0.39 -11.62 -10.97
N ILE A 61 -0.35 -10.69 -10.38
CA ILE A 61 -0.18 -9.25 -10.63
C ILE A 61 0.83 -8.56 -9.69
N ALA A 62 1.15 -9.16 -8.54
CA ALA A 62 2.09 -8.59 -7.58
C ALA A 62 3.48 -8.27 -8.18
N PRO A 63 4.08 -9.10 -9.06
CA PRO A 63 5.34 -8.78 -9.72
C PRO A 63 5.32 -7.55 -10.63
N LEU A 64 4.14 -7.07 -11.06
CA LEU A 64 4.01 -5.81 -11.80
C LEU A 64 4.11 -4.57 -10.89
N GLY A 65 4.32 -4.77 -9.58
CA GLY A 65 4.40 -3.69 -8.59
C GLY A 65 3.04 -3.25 -8.04
N VAL A 66 2.00 -4.09 -8.18
CA VAL A 66 0.70 -3.87 -7.54
C VAL A 66 0.82 -4.12 -6.04
N ASP A 67 0.41 -3.14 -5.23
CA ASP A 67 0.30 -3.32 -3.78
C ASP A 67 -0.97 -4.12 -3.44
N VAL A 68 -0.82 -5.45 -3.37
CA VAL A 68 -1.92 -6.38 -3.00
C VAL A 68 -2.45 -6.07 -1.59
N GLY A 69 -1.60 -5.61 -0.68
CA GLY A 69 -2.01 -5.21 0.67
C GLY A 69 -2.97 -4.03 0.64
N PHE A 70 -2.65 -3.01 -0.16
CA PHE A 70 -3.56 -1.90 -0.41
C PHE A 70 -4.86 -2.35 -1.06
N VAL A 71 -4.82 -3.19 -2.09
CA VAL A 71 -6.03 -3.69 -2.77
C VAL A 71 -6.98 -4.37 -1.79
N LEU A 72 -6.46 -5.23 -0.90
CA LEU A 72 -7.26 -5.98 0.06
C LEU A 72 -7.73 -5.14 1.25
N PHE A 73 -6.82 -4.36 1.86
CA PHE A 73 -7.06 -3.74 3.17
C PHE A 73 -7.29 -2.23 3.12
N GLY A 74 -7.12 -1.61 1.95
CA GLY A 74 -7.22 -0.17 1.77
C GLY A 74 -6.09 0.63 2.39
N ARG A 75 -5.11 0.01 3.06
CA ARG A 75 -3.99 0.74 3.65
C ARG A 75 -2.78 0.50 2.79
N ARG A 76 -2.22 1.57 2.21
CA ARG A 76 -0.96 1.49 1.47
C ARG A 76 0.10 1.00 2.43
N SER A 77 0.80 -0.06 2.05
CA SER A 77 1.90 -0.52 2.87
C SER A 77 3.02 0.50 2.75
N VAL A 78 3.42 1.11 3.86
CA VAL A 78 4.63 1.95 3.90
C VAL A 78 5.90 1.08 3.72
N ASP A 79 5.73 -0.24 3.77
CA ASP A 79 6.78 -1.27 3.71
C ASP A 79 7.25 -1.63 2.29
N THR A 80 6.50 -1.30 1.23
CA THR A 80 6.91 -1.68 -0.13
C THR A 80 7.99 -0.74 -0.63
N GLY A 81 9.26 -1.08 -0.37
CA GLY A 81 10.42 -0.37 -0.91
C GLY A 81 11.43 0.14 0.12
N LEU A 82 11.31 -0.26 1.39
CA LEU A 82 12.35 0.05 2.36
C LEU A 82 13.65 -0.65 1.99
N SER A 83 14.74 0.10 2.00
CA SER A 83 16.08 -0.48 2.04
C SER A 83 16.27 -1.31 3.32
N SER A 84 17.25 -2.20 3.32
CA SER A 84 17.59 -3.01 4.50
C SER A 84 17.86 -2.13 5.73
N ASP A 85 18.45 -0.95 5.53
CA ASP A 85 18.77 -0.01 6.60
C ASP A 85 17.50 0.65 7.16
N GLU A 86 16.59 1.09 6.30
CA GLU A 86 15.30 1.67 6.71
C GLU A 86 14.44 0.66 7.47
N ALA A 87 14.38 -0.59 7.00
CA ALA A 87 13.66 -1.66 7.67
C ALA A 87 14.23 -1.92 9.08
N GLN A 88 15.56 -1.95 9.22
CA GLN A 88 16.22 -2.14 10.51
C GLN A 88 16.00 -0.96 11.47
N ILE A 89 15.96 0.28 10.95
CA ILE A 89 15.64 1.46 11.76
C ILE A 89 14.22 1.34 12.33
N ILE A 90 13.24 0.96 11.50
CA ILE A 90 11.84 0.81 11.92
C ILE A 90 11.70 -0.31 12.98
N GLU A 91 12.36 -1.45 12.78
CA GLU A 91 12.32 -2.56 13.74
C GLU A 91 12.84 -2.11 15.12
N ARG A 92 14.04 -1.51 15.16
CA ARG A 92 14.63 -1.01 16.41
C ARG A 92 13.77 0.06 17.06
N TYR A 93 13.25 0.98 16.26
CA TYR A 93 12.38 2.06 16.72
C TYR A 93 11.12 1.53 17.43
N ARG A 94 10.53 0.43 16.94
CA ARG A 94 9.34 -0.21 17.55
C ARG A 94 9.65 -0.92 18.88
N CYS A 95 10.91 -1.25 19.15
CA CYS A 95 11.34 -1.98 20.35
C CYS A 95 11.81 -1.10 21.51
N ILE A 96 12.02 0.20 21.30
CA ILE A 96 12.48 1.13 22.34
C ILE A 96 11.30 1.80 23.09
N PRO A 97 11.51 2.26 24.34
CA PRO A 97 10.49 2.96 25.13
C PRO A 97 9.86 4.16 24.43
N GLU A 98 8.60 4.45 24.72
CA GLU A 98 7.84 5.55 24.09
C GLU A 98 8.51 6.92 24.29
N GLN A 99 9.20 7.11 25.41
CA GLN A 99 9.92 8.35 25.69
C GLN A 99 11.11 8.55 24.73
N ASP A 100 11.83 7.48 24.40
CA ASP A 100 12.94 7.50 23.45
C ASP A 100 12.44 7.62 22.01
N GLN A 101 11.33 6.96 21.68
CA GLN A 101 10.62 7.16 20.43
C GLN A 101 10.23 8.63 20.21
N GLN A 102 9.67 9.29 21.22
CA GLN A 102 9.32 10.71 21.14
C GLN A 102 10.56 11.61 20.95
N ALA A 103 11.67 11.29 21.61
CA ALA A 103 12.91 12.03 21.42
C ALA A 103 13.42 11.90 19.97
N LEU A 104 13.43 10.69 19.42
CA LEU A 104 13.80 10.44 18.02
C LEU A 104 12.89 11.17 17.03
N ARG A 105 11.56 11.14 17.24
CA ARG A 105 10.60 11.88 16.39
C ARG A 105 10.90 13.38 16.36
N ARG A 106 11.24 13.98 17.52
CA ARG A 106 11.58 15.41 17.62
C ARG A 106 12.88 15.72 16.88
N PHE A 107 13.90 14.89 17.08
CA PHE A 107 15.20 15.05 16.44
C PHE A 107 15.09 14.93 14.92
N LEU A 108 14.44 13.87 14.42
CA LEU A 108 14.21 13.67 12.99
C LEU A 108 13.44 14.84 12.35
N LYS A 109 12.40 15.34 13.03
CA LYS A 109 11.65 16.53 12.58
C LYS A 109 12.54 17.76 12.48
N ALA A 110 13.42 17.98 13.46
CA ALA A 110 14.34 19.11 13.44
C ALA A 110 15.34 19.02 12.26
N MET A 111 15.93 17.84 12.04
CA MET A 111 16.84 17.61 10.90
C MET A 111 16.14 17.81 9.56
N PHE A 112 14.93 17.26 9.41
CA PHE A 112 14.15 17.39 8.18
C PHE A 112 13.82 18.86 7.86
N ASN A 113 13.41 19.63 8.88
CA ASN A 113 13.12 21.05 8.73
C ASN A 113 14.36 21.89 8.37
N ASP A 114 15.55 21.46 8.79
CA ASP A 114 16.80 22.15 8.45
C ASP A 114 17.24 21.85 7.02
N ALA A 115 17.13 20.58 6.59
CA ALA A 115 17.43 20.16 5.22
C ALA A 115 16.46 20.70 4.16
N SER A 116 15.27 21.16 4.58
CA SER A 116 14.22 21.69 3.69
C SER A 116 14.24 23.22 3.55
N LYS A 117 15.26 23.91 4.07
CA LYS A 117 15.49 25.35 3.90
C LYS A 117 16.53 25.61 2.82
#